data_AF-A0A416ZIV7-F1
#
_entry.id   AF-A0A416ZIV7-F1
#
_cell.length_a   1.000
_cell.length_b   1.000
_cell.length_c   1.000
_cell.angle_alpha   90.00
_cell.angle_beta   90.00
_cell.angle_gamma   90.00
#
_symmetry.space_group_name_H-M   'P 1'
#
loop_
_entity.id
_entity.type
_entity.pdbx_description
1 polymer ?
#
loop_
_entity_poly.entity_id
_entity_poly.type
_entity_poly.pdbx_seq_one_letter_code
_entity_poly.pdbx_strand_id
1 'polypeptide(L)'
;MGAERTLKKVLMIVLAIFVAAAVLVFVLTHLFRGEPRTLELGSFETAATLQIDNYPVLGPDGTRQTDDPDHIDRARAILEHATFVEWLDYDQYQKDQIGMCGGYFTGLTLYDATGKELVSVTYNPGYSDYAPNGSSVALFDGRLAYVMQGDQEELIRFADECVEEARAENGQSTNLWRFVD
;
A
#
# COMPACT_ATOMS: atom_id res chain seq x y z
N MET A 1 0.58 7.28 63.65
CA MET A 1 1.11 6.03 63.04
C MET A 1 0.07 5.23 62.23
N GLY A 2 -1.22 5.19 62.59
CA GLY A 2 -2.23 4.42 61.84
C GLY A 2 -2.62 5.00 60.47
N ALA A 3 -2.87 6.31 60.39
CA ALA A 3 -3.34 6.98 59.17
C ALA A 3 -2.33 6.93 58.01
N GLU A 4 -1.04 7.13 58.29
CA GLU A 4 0.02 7.07 57.28
C GLU A 4 0.20 5.66 56.70
N ARG A 5 0.05 4.63 57.55
CA ARG A 5 0.10 3.22 57.12
C ARG A 5 -1.12 2.86 56.25
N THR A 6 -2.29 3.40 56.57
CA THR A 6 -3.51 3.25 55.75
C THR A 6 -3.36 3.96 54.41
N LEU A 7 -2.85 5.20 54.40
CA LEU A 7 -2.62 5.96 53.17
C LEU A 7 -1.65 5.26 52.22
N LYS A 8 -0.52 4.73 52.74
CA LYS A 8 0.44 3.95 51.94
C LYS A 8 -0.18 2.70 51.32
N LYS A 9 -1.05 1.99 52.06
CA LYS A 9 -1.78 0.82 51.54
C LYS A 9 -2.77 1.20 50.44
N VAL A 10 -3.55 2.26 50.65
CA VAL A 10 -4.51 2.75 49.64
C VAL A 10 -3.77 3.17 48.37
N LEU A 11 -2.65 3.89 48.50
CA LEU A 11 -1.84 4.31 47.36
C LEU A 11 -1.27 3.11 46.58
N MET A 12 -0.76 2.09 47.28
CA MET A 12 -0.29 0.87 46.64
C MET A 12 -1.40 0.13 45.87
N ILE A 13 -2.60 0.05 46.44
CA ILE A 13 -3.75 -0.60 45.80
C ILE A 13 -4.15 0.17 44.54
N VAL A 14 -4.26 1.51 44.63
CA VAL A 14 -4.57 2.36 43.48
C VAL A 14 -3.52 2.20 42.39
N LEU A 15 -2.23 2.23 42.74
CA LEU A 15 -1.14 2.02 41.79
C LEU A 15 -1.22 0.65 41.11
N ALA A 16 -1.48 -0.42 41.88
CA ALA A 16 -1.63 -1.77 41.34
C ALA A 16 -2.80 -1.88 40.35
N ILE A 17 -3.92 -1.20 40.64
CA ILE A 17 -5.08 -1.13 39.73
C ILE A 17 -4.70 -0.40 38.44
N PHE A 18 -4.02 0.74 38.53
CA PHE A 18 -3.57 1.49 37.34
C PHE A 18 -2.61 0.66 36.48
N VAL A 19 -1.65 -0.03 37.10
CA VAL A 19 -0.73 -0.91 36.38
C VAL A 19 -1.49 -2.06 35.71
N ALA A 20 -2.41 -2.72 36.43
CA ALA A 20 -3.22 -3.80 35.88
C ALA A 20 -4.10 -3.34 34.71
N ALA A 21 -4.71 -2.15 34.81
CA ALA A 21 -5.49 -1.56 33.74
C ALA A 21 -4.63 -1.22 32.51
N ALA A 22 -3.44 -0.65 32.71
CA ALA A 22 -2.51 -0.34 31.62
C ALA A 22 -2.03 -1.62 30.92
N VAL A 23 -1.71 -2.68 31.67
CA VAL A 23 -1.36 -3.99 31.12
C VAL A 23 -2.55 -4.60 30.37
N LEU A 24 -3.75 -4.51 30.92
CA LEU A 24 -4.96 -5.01 30.26
C LEU A 24 -5.22 -4.27 28.94
N VAL A 25 -5.08 -2.94 28.92
CA VAL A 25 -5.20 -2.15 27.68
C VAL A 25 -4.11 -2.54 26.68
N PHE A 26 -2.86 -2.71 27.13
CA PHE A 26 -1.76 -3.18 26.29
C PHE A 26 -2.06 -4.55 25.66
N VAL A 27 -2.51 -5.52 26.48
CA VAL A 27 -2.92 -6.84 26.01
C VAL A 27 -4.11 -6.75 25.06
N LEU A 28 -5.13 -5.95 25.40
CA LEU A 28 -6.32 -5.80 24.56
C LEU A 28 -5.99 -5.17 23.20
N THR A 29 -5.03 -4.25 23.16
CA THR A 29 -4.64 -3.54 21.93
C THR A 29 -3.61 -4.29 21.09
N HIS A 30 -2.71 -5.06 21.70
CA HIS A 30 -1.62 -5.74 20.98
C HIS A 30 -1.92 -7.21 20.69
N LEU A 31 -2.63 -7.90 21.59
CA LEU A 31 -2.86 -9.34 21.50
C LEU A 31 -4.12 -9.70 20.69
N PHE A 32 -5.08 -8.77 20.56
CA PHE A 32 -6.29 -8.96 19.73
C PHE A 32 -6.19 -8.35 18.32
N ARG A 33 -5.08 -7.71 17.98
CA ARG A 33 -4.86 -7.12 16.64
C ARG A 33 -4.76 -8.18 15.53
N GLY A 34 -4.65 -9.46 15.89
CA GLY A 34 -4.40 -10.56 14.95
C GLY A 34 -2.97 -10.53 14.43
N GLU A 35 -2.48 -11.65 13.92
CA GLU A 35 -1.24 -11.64 13.16
C GLU A 35 -1.51 -11.06 11.77
N PRO A 36 -0.62 -10.19 11.25
CA PRO A 36 -0.76 -9.67 9.90
C PRO A 36 -0.85 -10.82 8.90
N ARG A 37 -1.83 -10.77 7.99
CA ARG A 37 -1.93 -11.75 6.91
C ARG A 37 -0.82 -11.52 5.88
N THR A 38 -0.32 -12.61 5.33
CA THR A 38 0.60 -12.59 4.17
C THR A 38 -0.16 -12.97 2.92
N LEU A 39 0.09 -12.24 1.83
CA LEU A 39 -0.43 -12.48 0.50
C LEU A 39 0.74 -12.69 -0.45
N GLU A 40 0.86 -13.86 -1.04
CA GLU A 40 1.80 -14.12 -2.13
C GLU A 40 1.06 -14.02 -3.45
N LEU A 41 1.56 -13.18 -4.37
CA LEU A 41 0.96 -13.04 -5.68
C LEU A 41 1.21 -14.28 -6.53
N GLY A 42 0.17 -14.69 -7.26
CA GLY A 42 0.22 -15.80 -8.19
C GLY A 42 0.84 -15.43 -9.53
N SER A 43 0.53 -16.23 -10.54
CA SER A 43 0.89 -15.96 -11.93
C SER A 43 -0.14 -15.06 -12.61
N PHE A 44 0.33 -14.24 -13.55
CA PHE A 44 -0.47 -13.34 -14.38
C PHE A 44 -0.31 -13.68 -15.87
N GLU A 45 -0.16 -14.96 -16.23
CA GLU A 45 0.00 -15.46 -17.61
C GLU A 45 -1.06 -14.96 -18.61
N THR A 46 -2.26 -14.60 -18.14
CA THR A 46 -3.33 -14.09 -18.98
C THR A 46 -3.32 -12.58 -19.16
N ALA A 47 -2.33 -11.87 -18.59
CA ALA A 47 -2.23 -10.42 -18.71
C ALA A 47 -2.08 -10.01 -20.18
N ALA A 48 -2.88 -9.04 -20.59
CA ALA A 48 -2.95 -8.55 -21.96
C ALA A 48 -2.83 -7.03 -22.06
N THR A 49 -3.06 -6.32 -20.95
CA THR A 49 -2.96 -4.86 -20.88
C THR A 49 -2.32 -4.45 -19.56
N LEU A 50 -1.40 -3.50 -19.62
CA LEU A 50 -0.86 -2.78 -18.47
C LEU A 50 -1.45 -1.37 -18.45
N GLN A 51 -2.00 -0.96 -17.31
CA GLN A 51 -2.44 0.39 -17.05
C GLN A 51 -1.52 1.07 -16.04
N ILE A 52 -1.30 2.36 -16.25
CA ILE A 52 -0.73 3.25 -15.24
C ILE A 52 -1.70 4.39 -14.92
N ASP A 53 -1.72 4.75 -13.64
CA ASP A 53 -2.50 5.86 -13.11
C ASP A 53 -1.55 6.81 -12.39
N ASN A 54 -1.35 8.03 -12.88
CA ASN A 54 -0.57 9.05 -12.19
C ASN A 54 -1.13 10.45 -12.43
N TYR A 55 -1.65 11.05 -11.37
CA TYR A 55 -1.98 12.46 -11.31
C TYR A 55 -1.02 13.18 -10.35
N PRO A 56 -0.39 14.30 -10.74
CA PRO A 56 -0.72 15.13 -11.90
C PRO A 56 0.10 14.88 -13.17
N VAL A 57 1.03 13.91 -13.19
CA VAL A 57 2.03 13.83 -14.28
C VAL A 57 1.42 13.53 -15.65
N LEU A 58 0.38 12.69 -15.71
CA LEU A 58 -0.28 12.30 -16.98
C LEU A 58 -1.42 13.24 -17.39
N GLY A 59 -1.59 14.37 -16.69
CA GLY A 59 -2.62 15.36 -16.98
C GLY A 59 -4.01 14.98 -16.46
N PRO A 60 -5.09 15.64 -16.94
CA PRO A 60 -6.43 15.53 -16.37
C PRO A 60 -7.03 14.12 -16.39
N ASP A 61 -6.75 13.35 -17.45
CA ASP A 61 -7.26 11.98 -17.59
C ASP A 61 -6.49 10.99 -16.69
N GLY A 62 -5.29 11.38 -16.23
CA GLY A 62 -4.49 10.69 -15.20
C GLY A 62 -4.05 9.26 -15.51
N THR A 63 -4.52 8.67 -16.60
CA THR A 63 -4.49 7.22 -16.82
C THR A 63 -4.05 6.90 -18.24
N ARG A 64 -3.17 5.89 -18.41
CA ARG A 64 -2.73 5.39 -19.72
C ARG A 64 -2.65 3.87 -19.70
N GLN A 65 -2.87 3.25 -20.85
CA GLN A 65 -2.78 1.81 -21.04
C GLN A 65 -1.83 1.44 -22.18
N THR A 66 -1.20 0.28 -22.09
CA THR A 66 -0.42 -0.32 -23.17
C THR A 66 -0.74 -1.81 -23.29
N ASP A 67 -0.73 -2.31 -24.53
CA ASP A 67 -0.75 -3.75 -24.84
C ASP A 67 0.64 -4.23 -25.29
N ASP A 68 1.67 -3.42 -25.05
CA ASP A 68 3.04 -3.77 -25.41
C ASP A 68 3.52 -4.98 -24.59
N PRO A 69 3.93 -6.08 -25.25
CA PRO A 69 4.28 -7.32 -24.55
C PRO A 69 5.52 -7.15 -23.68
N ASP A 70 6.48 -6.30 -24.04
CA ASP A 70 7.70 -6.10 -23.25
C ASP A 70 7.37 -5.43 -21.90
N HIS A 71 6.47 -4.44 -21.91
CA HIS A 71 5.95 -3.82 -20.69
C HIS A 71 5.17 -4.78 -19.82
N ILE A 72 4.29 -5.58 -20.42
CA ILE A 72 3.48 -6.56 -19.71
C ILE A 72 4.37 -7.63 -19.07
N ASP A 73 5.30 -8.21 -19.84
CA ASP A 73 6.19 -9.26 -19.35
C ASP A 73 7.11 -8.75 -18.24
N ARG A 74 7.56 -7.49 -18.32
CA ARG A 74 8.34 -6.86 -17.25
C ARG A 74 7.50 -6.62 -15.98
N ALA A 75 6.29 -6.10 -16.13
CA ALA A 75 5.37 -5.93 -15.00
C ALA A 75 5.08 -7.28 -14.30
N ARG A 76 4.84 -8.33 -15.10
CA ARG A 76 4.65 -9.69 -14.60
C ARG A 76 5.88 -10.20 -13.87
N ALA A 77 7.07 -10.07 -14.46
CA ALA A 77 8.31 -10.55 -13.83
C ALA A 77 8.58 -9.92 -12.45
N ILE A 78 8.17 -8.66 -12.26
CA ILE A 78 8.31 -7.93 -10.98
C ILE A 78 7.24 -8.35 -9.97
N LEU A 79 5.99 -8.56 -10.42
CA LEU A 79 4.83 -8.77 -9.54
C LEU A 79 4.55 -10.25 -9.23
N GLU A 80 4.80 -11.16 -10.17
CA GLU A 80 4.63 -12.58 -9.94
C GLU A 80 5.53 -13.03 -8.78
N HIS A 81 4.97 -13.75 -7.81
CA HIS A 81 5.65 -14.19 -6.57
C HIS A 81 6.04 -13.06 -5.60
N ALA A 82 5.69 -11.80 -5.88
CA ALA A 82 5.85 -10.73 -4.90
C ALA A 82 4.99 -11.05 -3.66
N THR A 83 5.57 -10.82 -2.49
CA THR A 83 4.92 -11.06 -1.20
C THR A 83 4.49 -9.75 -0.59
N PHE A 84 3.28 -9.70 -0.08
CA PHE A 84 2.73 -8.57 0.65
C PHE A 84 2.31 -8.97 2.05
N VAL A 85 2.37 -8.03 2.99
CA VAL A 85 1.87 -8.20 4.36
C VAL A 85 0.76 -7.20 4.63
N GLU A 86 -0.24 -7.61 5.40
CA GLU A 86 -1.33 -6.73 5.81
C GLU A 86 -0.81 -5.53 6.61
N TRP A 87 -1.24 -4.35 6.19
CA TRP A 87 -1.00 -3.10 6.90
C TRP A 87 -2.14 -2.86 7.90
N LEU A 88 -2.01 -3.45 9.08
CA LEU A 88 -3.04 -3.43 10.14
C LEU A 88 -3.44 -2.01 10.58
N ASP A 89 -2.54 -1.05 10.46
CA ASP A 89 -2.76 0.35 10.88
C ASP A 89 -3.14 1.28 9.71
N TYR A 90 -3.49 0.73 8.53
CA TYR A 90 -3.87 1.54 7.37
C TYR A 90 -5.09 2.44 7.63
N ASP A 91 -6.10 1.96 8.38
CA ASP A 91 -7.25 2.77 8.79
C ASP A 91 -6.84 3.99 9.63
N GLN A 92 -5.78 3.86 10.43
CA GLN A 92 -5.25 4.97 11.22
C GLN A 92 -4.46 5.93 10.32
N TYR A 93 -3.61 5.40 9.44
CA TYR A 93 -2.95 6.19 8.41
C TYR A 93 -3.95 7.04 7.64
N GLN A 94 -5.04 6.43 7.14
CA GLN A 94 -6.08 7.16 6.42
C GLN A 94 -6.67 8.31 7.24
N LYS A 95 -6.94 8.12 8.53
CA LYS A 95 -7.44 9.18 9.44
C LYS A 95 -6.42 10.31 9.60
N ASP A 96 -5.15 9.97 9.74
CA ASP A 96 -4.07 10.93 9.92
C ASP A 96 -3.81 11.74 8.63
N GLN A 97 -4.14 11.17 7.46
CA GLN A 97 -4.08 11.85 6.17
C GLN A 97 -5.35 12.65 5.81
N ILE A 98 -6.42 12.63 6.62
CA ILE A 98 -7.64 13.38 6.31
C ILE A 98 -7.31 14.87 6.19
N GLY A 99 -7.64 15.46 5.04
CA GLY A 99 -7.40 16.87 4.74
C GLY A 99 -6.02 17.16 4.13
N MET A 100 -5.15 16.16 4.01
CA MET A 100 -3.97 16.24 3.15
C MET A 100 -4.39 15.95 1.70
N CYS A 101 -4.56 17.01 0.91
CA CYS A 101 -4.85 16.91 -0.51
C CYS A 101 -3.55 16.99 -1.31
N GLY A 102 -3.24 15.93 -2.07
CA GLY A 102 -2.10 15.88 -2.99
C GLY A 102 -0.97 14.95 -2.52
N GLY A 103 -0.09 14.63 -3.44
CA GLY A 103 0.99 13.67 -3.25
C GLY A 103 1.25 12.92 -4.55
N TYR A 104 2.50 12.49 -4.75
CA TYR A 104 2.83 11.60 -5.86
C TYR A 104 2.29 10.20 -5.54
N PHE A 105 1.51 9.62 -6.44
CA PHE A 105 1.25 8.19 -6.43
C PHE A 105 1.18 7.69 -7.86
N THR A 106 1.60 6.45 -8.05
CA THR A 106 1.50 5.74 -9.33
C THR A 106 0.77 4.42 -9.10
N GLY A 107 -0.37 4.25 -9.74
CA GLY A 107 -1.04 2.97 -9.89
C GLY A 107 -0.43 2.18 -11.05
N LEU A 108 -0.28 0.88 -10.86
CA LEU A 108 0.10 -0.10 -11.89
C LEU A 108 -0.92 -1.24 -11.82
N THR A 109 -1.66 -1.45 -12.92
CA THR A 109 -2.73 -2.44 -12.95
C THR A 109 -2.60 -3.34 -14.17
N LEU A 110 -2.58 -4.66 -13.95
CA LEU A 110 -2.62 -5.65 -15.03
C LEU A 110 -4.06 -6.12 -15.25
N TYR A 111 -4.47 -6.16 -16.51
CA TYR A 111 -5.76 -6.69 -16.94
C TYR A 111 -5.57 -7.87 -17.88
N ASP A 112 -6.52 -8.81 -17.87
CA ASP A 112 -6.60 -9.83 -18.91
C ASP A 112 -7.25 -9.30 -20.21
N ALA A 113 -7.25 -10.12 -21.26
CA ALA A 113 -7.82 -9.76 -22.56
C ALA A 113 -9.34 -9.46 -22.55
N THR A 114 -10.04 -9.77 -21.45
CA THR A 114 -11.46 -9.44 -21.27
C THR A 114 -11.66 -8.10 -20.54
N GLY A 115 -10.57 -7.45 -20.11
CA GLY A 115 -10.60 -6.26 -19.29
C GLY A 115 -10.81 -6.54 -17.80
N LYS A 116 -10.66 -7.79 -17.35
CA LYS A 116 -10.74 -8.13 -15.93
C LYS A 116 -9.40 -7.81 -15.25
N GLU A 117 -9.46 -7.09 -14.13
CA GLU A 117 -8.30 -6.81 -13.29
C GLU A 117 -7.71 -8.12 -12.73
N LEU A 118 -6.40 -8.28 -12.91
CA LEU A 118 -5.61 -9.40 -12.38
C LEU A 118 -4.89 -9.00 -11.09
N VAL A 119 -4.30 -7.81 -11.07
CA VAL A 119 -3.66 -7.19 -9.91
C VAL A 119 -3.57 -5.69 -10.10
N SER A 120 -3.78 -4.93 -9.03
CA SER A 120 -3.51 -3.49 -8.95
C SER A 120 -2.61 -3.21 -7.75
N VAL A 121 -1.51 -2.49 -7.99
CA VAL A 121 -0.60 -2.01 -6.95
C VAL A 121 -0.46 -0.50 -7.05
N THR A 122 -0.18 0.14 -5.93
CA THR A 122 0.03 1.58 -5.82
C THR A 122 1.39 1.84 -5.21
N TYR A 123 2.25 2.54 -5.93
CA TYR A 123 3.44 3.18 -5.37
C TYR A 123 3.06 4.57 -4.84
N ASN A 124 3.35 4.82 -3.57
CA ASN A 124 3.24 6.13 -2.93
C ASN A 124 4.40 6.29 -1.92
N PRO A 125 5.36 7.22 -2.16
CA PRO A 125 6.46 7.44 -1.24
C PRO A 125 6.00 7.92 0.14
N GLY A 126 4.81 8.53 0.26
CA GLY A 126 4.23 8.93 1.53
C GLY A 126 3.79 7.77 2.43
N TYR A 127 3.81 6.52 1.95
CA TYR A 127 3.53 5.36 2.78
C TYR A 127 4.74 4.96 3.64
N SER A 128 5.98 5.26 3.24
CA SER A 128 7.19 4.69 3.88
C SER A 128 7.34 5.05 5.35
N ASP A 129 6.80 6.20 5.77
CA ASP A 129 6.87 6.65 7.17
C ASP A 129 5.87 5.92 8.09
N TYR A 130 4.89 5.21 7.52
CA TYR A 130 3.75 4.64 8.25
C TYR A 130 3.56 3.14 8.01
N ALA A 131 3.91 2.65 6.82
CA ALA A 131 3.76 1.27 6.44
C ALA A 131 4.72 0.37 7.22
N PRO A 132 4.32 -0.89 7.51
CA PRO A 132 5.25 -1.93 7.95
C PRO A 132 6.47 -1.96 7.04
N ASN A 133 7.65 -2.26 7.61
CA ASN A 133 8.94 -2.40 6.91
C ASN A 133 9.43 -1.17 6.12
N GLY A 134 8.75 -0.02 6.19
CA GLY A 134 9.08 1.17 5.41
C GLY A 134 8.64 1.10 3.95
N SER A 135 7.70 0.20 3.61
CA SER A 135 7.22 0.04 2.24
C SER A 135 6.53 1.28 1.69
N SER A 136 6.71 1.50 0.39
CA SER A 136 6.01 2.53 -0.36
C SER A 136 5.04 1.95 -1.40
N VAL A 137 4.91 0.61 -1.47
CA VAL A 137 4.12 -0.10 -2.46
C VAL A 137 3.01 -0.86 -1.76
N ALA A 138 1.77 -0.55 -2.10
CA ALA A 138 0.59 -1.16 -1.52
C ALA A 138 -0.28 -1.88 -2.55
N LEU A 139 -1.04 -2.87 -2.09
CA LEU A 139 -2.11 -3.54 -2.80
C LEU A 139 -3.37 -3.48 -1.94
N PHE A 140 -4.52 -3.27 -2.56
CA PHE A 140 -5.80 -3.18 -1.85
C PHE A 140 -6.73 -4.33 -2.25
N ASP A 141 -7.23 -5.05 -1.26
CA ASP A 141 -8.27 -6.09 -1.44
C ASP A 141 -9.49 -5.73 -0.59
N GLY A 142 -10.46 -5.10 -1.23
CA GLY A 142 -11.66 -4.58 -0.57
C GLY A 142 -11.33 -3.50 0.47
N ARG A 143 -11.39 -3.86 1.75
CA ARG A 143 -11.06 -2.95 2.87
C ARG A 143 -9.67 -3.16 3.44
N LEU A 144 -8.95 -4.14 2.92
CA LEU A 144 -7.65 -4.53 3.43
C LEU A 144 -6.57 -3.88 2.59
N ALA A 145 -5.58 -3.31 3.27
CA ALA A 145 -4.37 -2.83 2.63
C ALA A 145 -3.24 -3.81 2.94
N TYR A 146 -2.46 -4.11 1.93
CA TYR A 146 -1.26 -4.91 2.03
C TYR A 146 -0.08 -4.11 1.50
N VAL A 147 1.11 -4.26 2.08
CA VAL A 147 2.32 -3.58 1.64
C VAL A 147 3.39 -4.58 1.23
N MET A 148 4.16 -4.24 0.21
CA MET A 148 5.16 -5.13 -0.39
C MET A 148 6.28 -5.45 0.61
N GLN A 149 6.70 -6.70 0.64
CA GLN A 149 7.85 -7.17 1.40
C GLN A 149 9.12 -7.16 0.53
N GLY A 150 10.25 -6.91 1.18
CA GLY A 150 11.56 -6.96 0.52
C GLY A 150 11.87 -5.71 -0.30
N ASP A 151 12.73 -5.92 -1.31
CA ASP A 151 13.22 -4.86 -2.19
C ASP A 151 12.13 -4.41 -3.16
N GLN A 152 11.91 -3.09 -3.22
CA GLN A 152 10.89 -2.43 -4.04
C GLN A 152 11.51 -1.59 -5.17
N GLU A 153 12.85 -1.48 -5.22
CA GLU A 153 13.55 -0.58 -6.14
C GLU A 153 13.19 -0.86 -7.60
N GLU A 154 13.07 -2.13 -7.98
CA GLU A 154 12.75 -2.51 -9.35
C GLU A 154 11.34 -2.09 -9.76
N LEU A 155 10.34 -2.30 -8.89
CA LEU A 155 8.96 -1.90 -9.15
C LEU A 155 8.84 -0.38 -9.22
N ILE A 156 9.47 0.34 -8.28
CA ILE A 156 9.44 1.81 -8.23
C ILE A 156 10.06 2.38 -9.51
N ARG A 157 11.24 1.90 -9.89
CA ARG A 157 11.90 2.31 -11.12
C ARG A 157 11.04 2.03 -12.36
N PHE A 158 10.44 0.84 -12.44
CA PHE A 158 9.58 0.48 -13.56
C PHE A 158 8.33 1.37 -13.63
N ALA A 159 7.70 1.69 -12.49
CA ALA A 159 6.57 2.59 -12.42
C ALA A 159 6.92 3.99 -12.93
N ASP A 160 8.07 4.53 -12.50
CA ASP A 160 8.55 5.85 -12.92
C ASP A 160 8.90 5.88 -14.41
N GLU A 161 9.54 4.82 -14.93
CA GLU A 161 9.82 4.66 -16.37
C GLU A 161 8.53 4.66 -17.20
N CYS A 162 7.52 3.88 -16.82
CA CYS A 162 6.23 3.85 -17.51
C CYS A 162 5.55 5.23 -17.53
N VAL A 163 5.57 5.94 -16.40
CA VAL A 163 4.97 7.29 -16.30
C VAL A 163 5.67 8.28 -17.22
N GLU A 164 7.00 8.30 -17.25
CA GLU A 164 7.76 9.21 -18.11
C GLU A 164 7.61 8.88 -19.60
N GLU A 165 7.58 7.59 -19.97
CA GLU A 165 7.30 7.16 -21.33
C GLU A 165 5.89 7.59 -21.78
N ALA A 166 4.87 7.25 -21.00
CA ALA A 166 3.49 7.60 -21.32
C ALA A 166 3.26 9.12 -21.37
N ARG A 167 3.99 9.89 -20.54
CA ARG A 167 3.97 11.35 -20.58
C ARG A 167 4.59 11.89 -21.87
N ALA A 168 5.73 11.32 -22.30
CA ALA A 168 6.44 11.75 -23.50
C ALA A 168 5.63 11.50 -24.80
N GLU A 169 4.78 10.47 -24.80
CA GLU A 169 3.93 10.13 -25.95
C GLU A 169 2.69 11.01 -26.13
N ASN A 170 2.38 11.90 -25.18
CA ASN A 170 1.26 12.83 -25.30
C ASN A 170 1.37 13.68 -26.59
N GLY A 171 0.63 13.28 -27.63
CA GLY A 171 0.59 13.94 -28.94
C GLY A 171 1.51 13.36 -30.03
N GLN A 172 2.09 12.17 -29.85
CA GLN A 172 2.96 11.51 -30.85
C GLN A 172 2.27 10.32 -31.53
N SER A 173 2.75 9.93 -32.73
CA SER A 173 2.05 8.97 -33.61
C SER A 173 2.38 7.49 -33.39
N THR A 174 3.23 7.15 -32.40
CA THR A 174 3.63 5.77 -32.10
C THR A 174 2.64 5.03 -31.20
N ASN A 175 1.88 5.75 -30.36
CA ASN A 175 0.85 5.27 -29.43
C ASN A 175 1.16 3.92 -28.76
N LEU A 176 2.29 3.80 -28.07
CA LEU A 176 2.56 2.68 -27.17
C LEU A 176 1.62 2.76 -25.96
N TRP A 177 1.39 3.98 -25.48
CA TRP A 177 0.50 4.33 -24.39
C TRP A 177 -0.74 5.06 -24.92
N ARG A 178 -1.91 4.46 -24.75
CA ARG A 178 -3.21 5.01 -25.16
C ARG A 178 -4.00 5.52 -23.96
N PHE A 179 -4.91 6.45 -24.22
CA PHE A 179 -5.93 6.83 -23.25
C PHE A 179 -6.86 5.65 -22.98
N VAL A 180 -7.44 5.63 -21.79
CA VAL A 180 -8.51 4.70 -21.43
C VAL A 180 -9.83 5.34 -21.85
N ASP A 181 -10.61 4.63 -22.68
CA ASP A 181 -11.92 5.05 -23.17
C ASP A 181 -13.03 4.85 -22.11
#